data_AF-A0A521VM65-F1
#
_entry.id   AF-A0A521VM65-F1
#
_cell.length_a   1.000
_cell.length_b   1.000
_cell.length_c   1.000
_cell.angle_alpha   90.00
_cell.angle_beta   90.00
_cell.angle_gamma   90.00
#
_symmetry.space_group_name_H-M   'P 1'
#
loop_
_entity.id
_entity.type
_entity.pdbx_description
1 polymer ?
#
loop_
_entity_poly.entity_id
_entity_poly.type
_entity_poly.pdbx_seq_one_letter_code
_entity_poly.pdbx_strand_id
1 'polypeptide(L)' 'VNTVERCAGHDGTWGVKREYYDNSMKIGRPVFRQMAGTQPDYVSSDCPIAGRHIRQGMGDDAPGAEKAHPLSLVRKAYGI' A
#
# COMPACT_ATOMS: atom_id res chain seq x y z
N VAL A 1 -10.98 10.04 5.49
CA VAL A 1 -10.01 9.43 4.54
C VAL A 1 -8.64 10.00 4.87
N ASN A 2 -7.63 9.14 5.02
CA ASN A 2 -6.23 9.55 5.21
C ASN A 2 -5.49 9.33 3.88
N THR A 3 -4.84 10.38 3.37
CA THR A 3 -4.11 10.33 2.09
C THR A 3 -2.63 10.55 2.36
N VAL A 4 -1.78 9.66 1.86
CA VAL A 4 -0.33 9.76 1.99
C VAL A 4 0.30 9.91 0.61
N GLU A 5 0.81 11.11 0.32
CA GLU A 5 1.44 11.44 -0.97
C GLU A 5 2.95 11.18 -0.93
N ARG A 6 3.33 9.89 -0.96
CA ARG A 6 4.73 9.45 -0.96
C ARG A 6 4.94 8.24 -1.85
N CYS A 7 6.17 8.11 -2.36
CA CYS A 7 6.56 6.98 -3.20
C CYS A 7 6.47 5.65 -2.44
N ALA A 8 5.86 4.64 -3.05
CA ALA A 8 5.82 3.28 -2.52
C ALA A 8 7.17 2.56 -2.61
N GLY A 9 8.05 2.97 -3.53
CA GLY A 9 9.34 2.31 -3.77
C GLY A 9 9.29 1.14 -4.76
N HIS A 10 8.15 0.87 -5.41
CA HIS A 10 8.00 -0.30 -6.29
C HIS A 10 8.65 -0.13 -7.69
N ASP A 11 8.60 1.07 -8.27
CA ASP A 11 9.23 1.44 -9.56
C ASP A 11 9.17 0.36 -10.67
N GLY A 12 7.97 0.08 -11.18
CA GLY A 12 7.80 -0.94 -12.23
C GLY A 12 8.21 -2.34 -11.76
N THR A 13 9.13 -3.00 -12.46
CA THR A 13 9.67 -4.31 -12.03
C THR A 13 10.91 -4.19 -11.15
N TRP A 14 11.47 -2.98 -10.99
CA TRP A 14 12.70 -2.78 -10.22
C TRP A 14 12.54 -3.25 -8.77
N GLY A 15 11.44 -2.89 -8.12
CA GLY A 15 11.21 -3.19 -6.71
C GLY A 15 10.98 -4.67 -6.37
N VAL A 16 10.79 -5.54 -7.36
CA VAL A 16 10.63 -7.00 -7.17
C VAL A 16 11.88 -7.79 -7.57
N LYS A 17 12.89 -7.13 -8.14
CA LYS A 17 14.17 -7.78 -8.48
C LYS A 17 14.98 -8.04 -7.21
N ARG A 18 15.62 -9.22 -7.14
CA ARG A 18 16.39 -9.63 -5.95
C ARG A 18 17.48 -8.62 -5.57
N GLU A 19 18.12 -8.04 -6.57
CA GLU A 19 19.22 -7.08 -6.43
C GLU A 19 18.76 -5.74 -5.82
N TYR A 20 17.47 -5.42 -5.92
CA TYR A 20 16.92 -4.11 -5.56
C TYR A 20 15.80 -4.16 -4.52
N TYR A 21 15.30 -5.34 -4.20
CA TYR A 21 14.18 -5.53 -3.29
C TYR A 21 14.39 -4.84 -1.93
N ASP A 22 15.57 -4.98 -1.32
CA ASP A 22 15.85 -4.35 -0.02
C ASP A 22 15.87 -2.82 -0.11
N ASN A 23 16.36 -2.27 -1.23
CA ASN A 23 16.35 -0.83 -1.49
C ASN A 23 14.92 -0.33 -1.71
N SER A 24 14.12 -1.07 -2.48
CA SER A 24 12.70 -0.79 -2.71
C SER A 24 11.91 -0.74 -1.40
N MET A 25 12.07 -1.77 -0.56
CA MET A 25 11.45 -1.82 0.77
C MET A 25 11.93 -0.66 1.64
N LYS A 26 13.23 -0.33 1.63
CA LYS A 26 13.78 0.82 2.39
C LYS A 26 13.17 2.16 1.95
N ILE A 27 13.01 2.38 0.64
CA ILE A 27 12.39 3.59 0.09
C ILE A 27 10.92 3.70 0.53
N GLY A 28 10.18 2.59 0.53
CA GLY A 28 8.76 2.56 0.91
C GLY A 28 8.47 2.67 2.41
N ARG A 29 9.46 2.44 3.29
CA ARG A 29 9.27 2.47 4.77
C ARG A 29 8.45 3.65 5.30
N PRO A 30 8.67 4.91 4.86
CA PRO A 30 7.90 6.04 5.37
C PRO A 30 6.41 5.96 5.04
N VAL A 31 6.03 5.50 3.83
CA VAL A 31 4.62 5.35 3.45
C VAL A 31 3.99 4.15 4.15
N PHE A 32 4.72 3.04 4.31
CA PHE A 32 4.20 1.86 5.02
C PHE A 32 3.81 2.20 6.45
N ARG A 33 4.70 2.89 7.18
CA ARG A 33 4.45 3.32 8.56
C ARG A 33 3.27 4.29 8.68
N GLN A 34 3.19 5.28 7.79
CA GLN A 34 2.11 6.26 7.81
C GLN A 34 0.75 5.63 7.48
N MET A 35 0.72 4.71 6.50
CA MET A 35 -0.50 3.99 6.13
C MET A 35 -0.94 3.01 7.22
N ALA A 36 0.00 2.39 7.96
CA ALA A 36 -0.32 1.53 9.10
C ALA A 36 -0.76 2.32 10.35
N GLY A 37 -0.21 3.51 10.58
CA GLY A 37 -0.37 4.25 11.82
C GLY A 37 -1.81 4.61 12.19
N THR A 38 -2.73 4.68 11.23
CA THR A 38 -4.16 4.93 11.49
C THR A 38 -4.96 3.66 11.76
N GLN A 39 -4.32 2.48 11.75
CA GLN A 39 -4.95 1.16 11.83
C GLN A 39 -6.20 1.03 10.93
N PRO A 40 -6.08 1.24 9.61
CA PRO A 40 -7.24 1.30 8.73
C PRO A 40 -7.83 -0.08 8.45
N ASP A 41 -9.15 -0.16 8.27
CA ASP A 41 -9.81 -1.37 7.74
C ASP A 41 -9.45 -1.61 6.27
N TYR A 42 -9.25 -0.53 5.50
CA TYR A 42 -8.94 -0.58 4.08
C TYR A 42 -7.73 0.28 3.73
N VAL A 43 -6.83 -0.28 2.91
CA VAL A 43 -5.77 0.46 2.21
C VAL A 43 -6.02 0.40 0.71
N SER A 44 -5.84 1.53 0.03
CA SER A 44 -6.21 1.67 -1.38
C SER A 44 -5.16 2.46 -2.15
N SER A 45 -4.95 2.06 -3.41
CA SER A 45 -4.16 2.78 -4.41
C SER A 45 -4.74 2.46 -5.79
N ASP A 46 -4.78 3.47 -6.65
CA ASP A 46 -5.09 3.36 -8.07
C ASP A 46 -4.08 2.48 -8.83
N CYS A 47 -2.84 2.42 -8.33
CA CYS A 47 -1.79 1.56 -8.82
C CYS A 47 -1.79 0.20 -8.07
N PRO A 48 -2.17 -0.92 -8.72
CA PRO A 48 -2.30 -2.21 -8.04
C PRO A 48 -0.97 -2.75 -7.51
N ILE A 49 0.14 -2.43 -8.18
CA ILE A 49 1.49 -2.83 -7.73
C ILE A 49 1.93 -2.02 -6.52
N ALA A 50 1.67 -0.70 -6.49
CA ALA A 50 1.97 0.14 -5.34
C ALA A 50 1.12 -0.27 -4.13
N GLY A 51 -0.19 -0.49 -4.32
CA GLY A 51 -1.08 -0.96 -3.25
C GLY A 51 -0.65 -2.30 -2.65
N ARG A 52 -0.19 -3.25 -3.48
CA ARG A 52 0.36 -4.54 -3.01
C ARG A 52 1.63 -4.32 -2.19
N HIS A 53 2.53 -3.49 -2.68
CA HIS A 53 3.80 -3.22 -2.02
C HIS A 53 3.62 -2.49 -0.68
N ILE A 54 2.68 -1.54 -0.61
CA ILE A 54 2.29 -0.86 0.62
C ILE A 54 1.73 -1.87 1.62
N ARG A 55 0.81 -2.74 1.21
CA ARG A 55 0.27 -3.79 2.08
C ARG A 55 1.36 -4.74 2.58
N GLN A 56 2.27 -5.15 1.70
CA GLN A 56 3.42 -5.99 2.06
C GLN A 56 4.31 -5.31 3.10
N GLY A 57 4.66 -4.04 2.88
CA GLY A 57 5.54 -3.29 3.77
C GLY A 57 4.93 -2.87 5.10
N MET A 58 3.59 -2.74 5.16
CA MET A 58 2.86 -2.52 6.41
C MET A 58 2.86 -3.76 7.32
N GLY A 59 3.07 -4.97 6.78
CA GLY A 59 3.24 -6.21 7.56
C GLY A 59 2.23 -6.37 8.71
N ASP A 60 2.76 -6.69 9.90
CA ASP A 60 2.00 -6.89 11.13
C ASP A 60 1.65 -5.59 11.87
N ASP A 61 2.10 -4.43 11.37
CA ASP A 61 1.72 -3.12 11.95
C ASP A 61 0.25 -2.77 11.65
N ALA A 62 -0.37 -3.47 10.70
CA ALA A 62 -1.79 -3.31 10.36
C ALA A 62 -2.37 -4.63 9.82
N PRO A 63 -2.56 -5.66 10.67
CA PRO A 63 -2.94 -7.00 10.24
C PRO A 63 -4.38 -7.08 9.71
N GLY A 64 -5.25 -6.16 10.15
CA GLY A 64 -6.64 -6.06 9.71
C GLY A 64 -6.86 -5.27 8.41
N ALA A 65 -5.82 -4.63 7.86
CA ALA A 65 -5.98 -3.75 6.71
C ALA A 65 -6.15 -4.53 5.40
N GLU A 66 -7.34 -4.48 4.80
CA GLU A 66 -7.66 -5.08 3.51
C GLU A 66 -7.21 -4.16 2.35
N LYS A 67 -6.43 -4.71 1.41
CA LYS A 67 -6.06 -3.97 0.19
C LYS A 67 -7.18 -4.01 -0.85
N ALA A 68 -7.90 -2.92 -1.03
CA ALA A 68 -8.95 -2.79 -2.03
C ALA A 68 -8.56 -1.80 -3.16
N HIS A 69 -9.12 -1.99 -4.36
CA HIS A 69 -9.03 -1.01 -5.44
C HIS A 69 -10.01 0.16 -5.16
N PRO A 70 -9.68 1.43 -5.48
CA PRO A 70 -10.57 2.57 -5.21
C PRO A 70 -11.99 2.37 -5.77
N LEU A 71 -12.12 1.86 -7.00
CA LEU A 71 -13.42 1.59 -7.61
C LEU A 71 -14.23 0.52 -6.86
N SER A 72 -13.58 -0.48 -6.27
CA SER A 72 -14.26 -1.49 -5.46
C SER A 72 -14.79 -0.89 -4.16
N LEU A 73 -14.05 0.05 -3.56
CA LEU A 73 -14.51 0.78 -2.37
C LEU A 73 -15.68 1.71 -2.69
N VAL A 74 -15.63 2.40 -3.83
CA VAL A 74 -16.77 3.20 -4.31
C VAL A 74 -17.98 2.29 -4.52
N ARG A 75 -17.83 1.16 -5.22
CA ARG A 75 -18.90 0.17 -5.38
C ARG A 75 -19.52 -0.25 -4.04
N LYS A 76 -18.69 -0.61 -3.06
CA LYS A 76 -19.13 -0.95 -1.68
C LYS A 76 -19.90 0.21 -1.03
N ALA A 77 -19.40 1.44 -1.14
CA ALA A 77 -20.03 2.62 -0.54
C ALA A 77 -21.41 2.94 -1.11
N TYR A 78 -21.64 2.63 -2.40
CA TYR A 78 -22.92 2.79 -3.06
C TYR A 78 -23.86 1.58 -2.93
N GLY A 79 -23.43 0.50 -2.26
CA GLY A 79 -24.25 -0.71 -2.07
C GLY A 79 -24.48 -1.54 -3.34
N ILE A 80 -23.57 -1.47 -4.31
CA ILE A 80 -23.64 -2.17 -5.61
C ILE A 80 -22.79 -3.44 -5.60
#